data_AF-F5GUL6-F1
#
_entry.id   AF-F5GUL6-F1
#
_cell.length_a   1.000
_cell.length_b   1.000
_cell.length_c   1.000
_cell.angle_alpha   90.00
_cell.angle_beta   90.00
_cell.angle_gamma   90.00
#
_symmetry.space_group_name_H-M   'P 1'
#
loop_
_entity.id
_entity.type
_entity.pdbx_description
1 polymer ?
#
loop_
_entity_poly.entity_id
_entity_poly.type
_entity_poly.pdbx_seq_one_letter_code
_entity_poly.pdbx_strand_id
1 'polypeptide(L)'
;KKSIIREDETVYLLAKELAYDVVTGQTDNLAAALAKTSGKDIVQFAKAVEISNPNIDKKVCTGTHAKDARDSSGSPASYKEEPSSGNNDTAQCSGFSSKQEDHPFSEFARVLGLREGKNWPTGRYYESGVKDGAPNSNAKAVATDLTKLTTEEKTIVAGLLAKTIEGGDN
;
A
#
# COMPACT_ATOMS: atom_id res chain seq x y z
N LYS A 1 -15.98 19.72 31.79
CA LYS A 1 -16.08 18.36 31.20
C LYS A 1 -14.89 18.18 30.27
N LYS A 2 -13.84 17.46 30.72
CA LYS A 2 -12.71 17.09 29.86
C LYS A 2 -13.22 15.91 29.03
N SER A 3 -13.44 16.10 27.74
CA SER A 3 -13.94 15.03 26.86
C SER A 3 -12.85 13.98 26.79
N ILE A 4 -13.08 12.84 27.44
CA ILE A 4 -12.27 11.64 27.25
C ILE A 4 -12.80 11.04 25.96
N ILE A 5 -12.29 11.50 24.82
CA ILE A 5 -12.42 10.70 23.61
C ILE A 5 -11.54 9.48 23.87
N ARG A 6 -12.17 8.32 24.00
CA ARG A 6 -11.48 7.04 24.16
C ARG A 6 -10.80 6.72 22.83
N GLU A 7 -9.63 6.09 22.87
CA GLU A 7 -8.84 5.77 21.67
C GLU A 7 -9.67 4.96 20.63
N ASP A 8 -10.66 4.18 21.09
CA ASP A 8 -11.59 3.42 20.25
C ASP A 8 -12.46 4.31 19.32
N GLU A 9 -12.97 5.43 19.81
CA GLU A 9 -13.79 6.37 19.04
C GLU A 9 -12.94 7.06 17.96
N THR A 10 -11.66 7.33 18.23
CA THR A 10 -10.74 7.89 17.22
C THR A 10 -10.36 6.89 16.15
N VAL A 11 -10.14 5.62 16.51
CA VAL A 11 -9.80 4.53 15.57
C VAL A 11 -11.00 4.22 14.67
N TYR A 12 -12.20 4.18 15.23
CA TYR A 12 -13.45 3.95 14.48
C TYR A 12 -13.72 5.04 13.44
N LEU A 13 -13.49 6.31 13.79
CA LEU A 13 -13.66 7.43 12.85
C LEU A 13 -12.64 7.35 11.71
N LEU A 14 -11.37 7.01 12.01
CA LEU A 14 -10.33 6.85 11.01
C LEU A 14 -10.66 5.71 10.03
N ALA A 15 -11.14 4.57 10.53
CA ALA A 15 -11.53 3.43 9.72
C ALA A 15 -12.67 3.77 8.74
N LYS A 16 -13.65 4.56 9.20
CA LYS A 16 -14.75 5.05 8.36
C LYS A 16 -14.29 6.05 7.30
N GLU A 17 -13.41 6.99 7.65
CA GLU A 17 -12.86 7.96 6.71
C GLU A 17 -12.09 7.25 5.59
N LEU A 18 -11.21 6.30 5.95
CA LEU A 18 -10.46 5.49 4.99
C LEU A 18 -11.37 4.68 4.06
N ALA A 19 -12.39 4.03 4.59
CA ALA A 19 -13.37 3.29 3.80
C ALA A 19 -14.16 4.21 2.85
N TYR A 20 -14.54 5.40 3.33
CA TYR A 20 -15.25 6.40 2.54
C TYR A 20 -14.38 6.95 1.41
N ASP A 21 -13.10 7.23 1.66
CA ASP A 21 -12.17 7.75 0.65
C ASP A 21 -11.92 6.74 -0.47
N VAL A 22 -11.85 5.44 -0.15
CA VAL A 22 -11.76 4.36 -1.16
C VAL A 22 -12.98 4.37 -2.07
N VAL A 23 -14.19 4.37 -1.49
CA VAL A 23 -15.44 4.29 -2.24
C VAL A 23 -15.69 5.54 -3.09
N THR A 24 -15.39 6.72 -2.53
CA THR A 24 -15.60 8.01 -3.23
C THR A 24 -14.44 8.41 -4.15
N GLY A 25 -13.32 7.70 -4.10
CA GLY A 25 -12.17 7.96 -4.96
C GLY A 25 -11.33 9.17 -4.54
N GLN A 26 -11.32 9.52 -3.24
CA GLN A 26 -10.51 10.62 -2.70
C GLN A 26 -9.05 10.19 -2.52
N THR A 27 -8.33 10.01 -3.64
CA THR A 27 -6.97 9.45 -3.66
C THR A 27 -5.99 10.18 -2.73
N ASP A 28 -6.04 11.52 -2.66
CA ASP A 28 -5.10 12.29 -1.84
C ASP A 28 -5.38 12.11 -0.33
N ASN A 29 -6.65 12.09 0.07
CA ASN A 29 -7.05 11.87 1.46
C ASN A 29 -6.74 10.43 1.89
N LEU A 30 -7.07 9.46 1.03
CA LEU A 30 -6.72 8.06 1.23
C LEU A 30 -5.20 7.88 1.38
N ALA A 31 -4.40 8.50 0.50
CA ALA A 31 -2.94 8.42 0.59
C ALA A 31 -2.40 9.03 1.88
N ALA A 32 -2.94 10.17 2.31
CA ALA A 32 -2.55 10.83 3.56
C ALA A 32 -2.90 10.00 4.80
N ALA A 33 -4.05 9.31 4.79
CA ALA A 33 -4.48 8.44 5.87
C ALA A 33 -3.69 7.12 5.88
N LEU A 34 -3.51 6.46 4.73
CA LEU A 34 -2.65 5.28 4.59
C LEU A 34 -1.21 5.57 5.03
N ALA A 35 -0.68 6.75 4.75
CA ALA A 35 0.66 7.12 5.18
C ALA A 35 0.84 7.20 6.71
N LYS A 36 -0.26 7.38 7.45
CA LYS A 36 -0.28 7.35 8.93
C LYS A 36 -0.54 5.94 9.48
N THR A 37 -1.02 5.02 8.65
CA THR A 37 -1.23 3.62 9.01
C THR A 37 0.12 2.90 9.12
N SER A 38 0.31 2.14 10.20
CA SER A 38 1.57 1.45 10.43
C SER A 38 1.80 0.38 9.36
N GLY A 39 3.07 0.12 9.02
CA GLY A 39 3.40 -0.94 8.06
C GLY A 39 2.89 -2.33 8.51
N LYS A 40 2.82 -2.59 9.82
CA LYS A 40 2.22 -3.80 10.38
C LYS A 40 0.75 -3.95 9.98
N ASP A 41 -0.03 -2.89 10.09
CA ASP A 41 -1.46 -2.90 9.76
C ASP A 41 -1.67 -3.02 8.25
N ILE A 42 -0.79 -2.41 7.43
CA ILE A 42 -0.80 -2.61 5.98
C ILE A 42 -0.51 -4.07 5.60
N VAL A 43 0.41 -4.75 6.29
CA VAL A 43 0.64 -6.18 6.05
C VAL A 43 -0.58 -7.02 6.42
N GLN A 44 -1.29 -6.68 7.50
CA GLN A 44 -2.53 -7.37 7.84
C GLN A 44 -3.64 -7.10 6.82
N PHE A 45 -3.74 -5.86 6.34
CA PHE A 45 -4.70 -5.47 5.32
C PHE A 45 -4.45 -6.22 4.01
N ALA A 46 -3.20 -6.26 3.54
CA ALA A 46 -2.83 -7.00 2.33
C ALA A 46 -3.15 -8.50 2.46
N LYS A 47 -2.88 -9.10 3.63
CA LYS A 47 -3.25 -10.49 3.93
C LYS A 47 -4.78 -10.70 3.93
N ALA A 48 -5.54 -9.75 4.45
CA ALA A 48 -7.01 -9.81 4.43
C ALA A 48 -7.57 -9.74 3.00
N VAL A 49 -6.95 -8.93 2.13
CA VAL A 49 -7.28 -8.84 0.70
C VAL A 49 -6.94 -10.15 -0.02
N GLU A 50 -5.75 -10.72 0.20
CA GLU A 50 -5.34 -12.02 -0.34
C GLU A 50 -6.35 -13.11 -0.03
N ILE A 51 -6.75 -13.24 1.24
CA ILE A 51 -7.66 -14.31 1.69
C ILE A 51 -9.08 -14.08 1.15
N SER A 52 -9.57 -12.84 1.17
CA SER A 52 -10.97 -12.54 0.88
C SER A 52 -11.26 -12.38 -0.61
N ASN A 53 -10.30 -11.83 -1.36
CA ASN A 53 -10.46 -11.56 -2.79
C ASN A 53 -9.10 -11.55 -3.53
N PRO A 54 -8.55 -12.73 -3.86
CA PRO A 54 -7.26 -12.85 -4.56
C PRO A 54 -7.20 -12.09 -5.89
N ASN A 55 -8.35 -11.85 -6.55
CA ASN A 55 -8.39 -11.09 -7.79
C ASN A 55 -8.13 -9.58 -7.56
N ILE A 56 -8.53 -9.04 -6.40
CA ILE A 56 -8.19 -7.67 -6.00
C ILE A 56 -6.71 -7.58 -5.59
N ASP A 57 -6.19 -8.59 -4.91
CA ASP A 57 -4.78 -8.65 -4.50
C ASP A 57 -3.82 -8.50 -5.70
N LYS A 58 -4.18 -9.08 -6.84
CA LYS A 58 -3.44 -8.97 -8.12
C LYS A 58 -3.58 -7.63 -8.86
N LYS A 59 -4.40 -6.71 -8.36
CA LYS A 59 -4.65 -5.39 -8.97
C LYS A 59 -3.96 -4.25 -8.26
N VAL A 60 -3.55 -4.46 -7.01
CA VAL A 60 -2.94 -3.42 -6.16
C VAL A 60 -1.44 -3.63 -6.11
N CYS A 61 -0.66 -2.56 -6.30
CA CYS A 61 0.80 -2.66 -6.40
C CYS A 61 1.27 -3.62 -7.49
N THR A 62 0.59 -3.71 -8.64
CA THR A 62 1.02 -4.57 -9.76
C THR A 62 1.31 -3.77 -11.04
N GLY A 63 1.18 -2.45 -10.98
CA GLY A 63 1.28 -1.55 -12.12
C GLY A 63 2.67 -0.96 -12.36
N THR A 64 2.69 0.09 -13.20
CA THR A 64 3.91 0.73 -13.71
C THR A 64 3.94 2.25 -13.48
N HIS A 65 2.97 2.78 -12.73
CA HIS A 65 2.71 4.22 -12.67
C HIS A 65 3.53 4.95 -11.58
N ALA A 66 4.25 4.21 -10.74
CA ALA A 66 4.92 4.76 -9.55
C ALA A 66 6.44 4.50 -9.53
N LYS A 67 7.02 4.06 -10.66
CA LYS A 67 8.47 3.94 -10.81
C LYS A 67 9.09 5.33 -10.82
N ASP A 68 10.01 5.62 -9.91
CA ASP A 68 10.79 6.87 -9.96
C ASP A 68 11.58 6.94 -11.28
N ALA A 69 11.55 8.11 -11.92
CA ALA A 69 12.22 8.31 -13.21
C ALA A 69 13.75 8.15 -13.14
N ARG A 70 14.33 8.27 -11.94
CA ARG A 70 15.76 8.09 -11.68
C ARG A 70 16.13 6.65 -11.36
N ASP A 71 15.14 5.77 -11.24
CA ASP A 71 15.37 4.37 -10.95
C ASP A 71 16.18 3.69 -12.07
N SER A 72 17.36 3.21 -11.68
CA SER A 72 18.38 2.58 -12.51
C SER A 72 18.59 1.10 -12.17
N SER A 73 17.64 0.48 -11.46
CA SER A 73 17.56 -0.99 -11.23
C SER A 73 17.34 -1.81 -12.52
N GLY A 74 17.13 -1.14 -13.66
CA GLY A 74 16.92 -1.73 -14.97
C GLY A 74 15.43 -1.77 -15.33
N SER A 75 14.90 -2.98 -15.49
CA SER A 75 13.50 -3.24 -15.79
C SER A 75 12.83 -3.96 -14.63
N PRO A 76 12.42 -3.27 -13.54
CA PRO A 76 11.81 -3.91 -12.39
C PRO A 76 10.65 -4.82 -12.77
N ALA A 77 10.75 -6.05 -12.29
CA ALA A 77 9.77 -7.11 -12.47
C ALA A 77 9.48 -7.88 -11.18
N SER A 78 10.23 -7.65 -10.09
CA SER A 78 10.03 -8.30 -8.80
C SER A 78 10.22 -7.35 -7.62
N TYR A 79 9.72 -7.73 -6.44
CA TYR A 79 9.89 -6.95 -5.21
C TYR A 79 11.13 -7.36 -4.43
N LYS A 80 11.83 -6.38 -3.86
CA LYS A 80 12.93 -6.61 -2.92
C LYS A 80 13.09 -5.45 -1.95
N GLU A 81 13.31 -5.78 -0.68
CA GLU A 81 13.48 -4.79 0.38
C GLU A 81 14.60 -3.78 0.09
N GLU A 82 15.72 -4.24 -0.47
CA GLU A 82 16.85 -3.41 -0.92
C GLU A 82 17.10 -3.63 -2.42
N PRO A 83 16.53 -2.76 -3.29
CA PRO A 83 16.70 -2.87 -4.73
C PRO A 83 18.15 -2.56 -5.13
N SER A 84 18.60 -3.16 -6.23
CA SER A 84 20.01 -3.13 -6.63
C SER A 84 20.17 -2.99 -8.14
N SER A 85 21.34 -2.53 -8.59
CA SER A 85 21.61 -2.41 -10.03
C SER A 85 21.51 -3.77 -10.73
N GLY A 86 20.80 -3.80 -11.87
CA GLY A 86 20.81 -4.95 -12.79
C GLY A 86 20.01 -6.18 -12.34
N ASN A 87 19.38 -6.13 -11.16
CA ASN A 87 18.62 -7.26 -10.61
C ASN A 87 17.11 -7.15 -10.85
N ASN A 88 16.64 -6.10 -11.56
CA ASN A 88 15.23 -5.93 -11.95
C ASN A 88 14.26 -6.01 -10.75
N ASP A 89 14.70 -5.50 -9.61
CA ASP A 89 13.99 -5.50 -8.33
C ASP A 89 13.62 -4.07 -7.92
N THR A 90 12.47 -3.91 -7.25
CA THR A 90 11.97 -2.60 -6.77
C THR A 90 11.42 -2.71 -5.35
N ALA A 91 11.45 -1.60 -4.60
CA ALA A 91 10.72 -1.43 -3.34
C ALA A 91 9.58 -0.40 -3.47
N GLN A 92 9.10 -0.18 -4.71
CA GLN A 92 8.05 0.78 -5.06
C GLN A 92 6.78 0.03 -5.46
N CYS A 93 5.68 0.22 -4.73
CA CYS A 93 4.36 -0.28 -5.10
C CYS A 93 4.00 0.24 -6.50
N SER A 94 3.62 -0.64 -7.43
CA SER A 94 3.32 -0.27 -8.82
C SER A 94 4.49 0.46 -9.53
N GLY A 95 5.72 0.18 -9.10
CA GLY A 95 6.97 0.69 -9.68
C GLY A 95 7.62 -0.25 -10.68
N PHE A 96 6.86 -1.15 -11.30
CA PHE A 96 7.37 -2.07 -12.31
C PHE A 96 7.58 -1.41 -13.67
N SER A 97 8.39 -2.03 -14.53
CA SER A 97 8.51 -1.60 -15.94
C SER A 97 7.37 -2.12 -16.83
N SER A 98 6.72 -3.22 -16.42
CA SER A 98 5.52 -3.78 -17.05
C SER A 98 4.59 -4.29 -15.95
N LYS A 99 3.30 -4.49 -16.26
CA LYS A 99 2.35 -5.01 -15.27
C LYS A 99 2.78 -6.39 -14.78
N GLN A 100 2.81 -6.60 -13.46
CA GLN A 100 3.22 -7.84 -12.80
C GLN A 100 2.10 -8.36 -11.89
N GLU A 101 1.07 -9.01 -12.46
CA GLU A 101 -0.06 -9.55 -11.68
C GLU A 101 0.34 -10.75 -10.79
N ASP A 102 1.46 -11.40 -11.11
CA ASP A 102 2.02 -12.50 -10.32
C ASP A 102 2.83 -12.03 -9.10
N HIS A 103 3.00 -10.71 -8.93
CA HIS A 103 3.59 -10.07 -7.77
C HIS A 103 2.55 -9.21 -7.04
N PRO A 104 1.56 -9.83 -6.37
CA PRO A 104 0.40 -9.14 -5.84
C PRO A 104 0.70 -8.28 -4.61
N PHE A 105 -0.31 -7.53 -4.14
CA PHE A 105 -0.20 -6.64 -2.99
C PHE A 105 0.25 -7.34 -1.70
N SER A 106 -0.22 -8.57 -1.47
CA SER A 106 0.25 -9.42 -0.36
C SER A 106 1.76 -9.71 -0.41
N GLU A 107 2.33 -9.91 -1.59
CA GLU A 107 3.78 -10.07 -1.74
C GLU A 107 4.50 -8.76 -1.43
N PHE A 108 4.07 -7.64 -2.03
CA PHE A 108 4.60 -6.29 -1.73
C PHE A 108 4.69 -6.06 -0.22
N ALA A 109 3.61 -6.33 0.51
CA ALA A 109 3.56 -6.09 1.94
C ALA A 109 4.44 -7.06 2.75
N ARG A 110 4.61 -8.31 2.28
CA ARG A 110 5.37 -9.36 2.96
C ARG A 110 6.89 -9.23 2.78
N VAL A 111 7.36 -8.87 1.59
CA VAL A 111 8.80 -8.99 1.24
C VAL A 111 9.59 -7.70 1.39
N LEU A 112 8.92 -6.56 1.56
CA LEU A 112 9.58 -5.25 1.62
C LEU A 112 9.85 -4.73 3.04
N GLY A 113 9.70 -5.56 4.07
CA GLY A 113 10.05 -5.20 5.44
C GLY A 113 9.12 -4.17 6.09
N LEU A 114 7.85 -4.11 5.67
CA LEU A 114 6.88 -3.13 6.17
C LEU A 114 6.65 -3.24 7.68
N ARG A 115 6.67 -4.46 8.23
CA ARG A 115 6.48 -4.71 9.67
C ARG A 115 7.65 -4.14 10.48
N GLU A 116 8.82 -4.11 9.89
CA GLU A 116 10.09 -3.66 10.44
C GLU A 116 10.30 -2.14 10.22
N GLY A 117 9.31 -1.44 9.68
CA GLY A 117 9.37 0.00 9.43
C GLY A 117 10.19 0.36 8.18
N LYS A 118 10.40 -0.58 7.26
CA LYS A 118 11.09 -0.34 5.99
C LYS A 118 10.09 -0.17 4.85
N ASN A 119 10.48 0.63 3.85
CA ASN A 119 9.76 0.82 2.59
C ASN A 119 8.29 1.28 2.72
N TRP A 120 7.89 1.79 3.89
CA TRP A 120 6.55 2.33 4.13
C TRP A 120 6.59 3.51 5.10
N PRO A 121 5.83 4.59 4.85
CA PRO A 121 4.94 4.82 3.69
C PRO A 121 5.68 5.24 2.41
N THR A 122 6.99 5.46 2.51
CA THR A 122 7.86 5.87 1.41
C THR A 122 8.59 4.65 0.86
N GLY A 123 8.43 4.40 -0.45
CA GLY A 123 9.18 3.37 -1.17
C GLY A 123 10.61 3.81 -1.46
N ARG A 124 11.44 2.86 -1.88
CA ARG A 124 12.86 3.07 -2.18
C ARG A 124 13.19 2.55 -3.58
N TYR A 125 14.21 3.13 -4.19
CA TYR A 125 14.64 2.78 -5.55
C TYR A 125 16.17 2.80 -5.65
N TYR A 126 16.73 2.23 -6.72
CA TYR A 126 18.18 2.21 -6.92
C TYR A 126 18.64 3.32 -7.87
N GLU A 127 19.52 4.19 -7.41
CA GLU A 127 20.20 5.24 -8.20
C GLU A 127 21.63 5.36 -7.68
N SER A 128 22.53 4.57 -8.26
CA SER A 128 23.93 4.44 -7.79
C SER A 128 24.01 4.19 -6.27
N GLY A 129 23.07 3.39 -5.75
CA GLY A 129 22.81 3.16 -4.33
C GLY A 129 21.30 3.23 -4.02
N VAL A 130 20.87 2.68 -2.88
CA VAL A 130 19.47 2.74 -2.47
C VAL A 130 19.11 4.17 -2.04
N LYS A 131 18.05 4.72 -2.61
CA LYS A 131 17.50 6.05 -2.34
C LYS A 131 16.05 5.96 -1.91
N ASP A 132 15.63 6.90 -1.07
CA ASP A 132 14.22 7.06 -0.73
C ASP A 132 13.51 7.77 -1.88
N GLY A 133 12.31 7.29 -2.22
CA GLY A 133 11.43 7.95 -3.18
C GLY A 133 10.83 9.24 -2.64
N ALA A 134 9.91 9.83 -3.41
CA ALA A 134 9.14 10.97 -2.93
C ALA A 134 8.38 10.63 -1.63
N PRO A 135 8.16 11.60 -0.73
CA PRO A 135 7.43 11.36 0.52
C PRO A 135 6.07 10.68 0.28
N ASN A 136 5.84 9.59 1.02
CA ASN A 136 4.64 8.75 0.96
C ASN A 136 4.40 8.08 -0.39
N SER A 137 5.44 7.85 -1.21
CA SER A 137 5.31 7.30 -2.56
C SER A 137 4.56 5.97 -2.60
N ASN A 138 4.85 5.03 -1.69
CA ASN A 138 4.15 3.75 -1.64
C ASN A 138 2.70 3.91 -1.19
N ALA A 139 2.43 4.74 -0.18
CA ALA A 139 1.05 5.02 0.25
C ALA A 139 0.22 5.68 -0.86
N LYS A 140 0.80 6.59 -1.65
CA LYS A 140 0.15 7.20 -2.81
C LYS A 140 -0.14 6.20 -3.93
N ALA A 141 0.80 5.30 -4.19
CA ALA A 141 0.61 4.25 -5.19
C ALA A 141 -0.49 3.26 -4.77
N VAL A 142 -0.50 2.80 -3.52
CA VAL A 142 -1.58 1.97 -2.97
C VAL A 142 -2.93 2.69 -3.08
N ALA A 143 -3.00 3.96 -2.66
CA ALA A 143 -4.23 4.75 -2.76
C ALA A 143 -4.72 4.84 -4.21
N THR A 144 -3.81 5.11 -5.14
CA THR A 144 -4.11 5.21 -6.58
C THR A 144 -4.67 3.92 -7.15
N ASP A 145 -4.11 2.76 -6.75
CA ASP A 145 -4.62 1.47 -7.20
C ASP A 145 -5.99 1.16 -6.60
N LEU A 146 -6.18 1.38 -5.29
CA LEU A 146 -7.45 1.16 -4.60
C LEU A 146 -8.58 2.03 -5.19
N THR A 147 -8.31 3.30 -5.51
CA THR A 147 -9.33 4.19 -6.09
C THR A 147 -9.61 3.93 -7.58
N LYS A 148 -8.82 3.09 -8.24
CA LYS A 148 -9.03 2.64 -9.63
C LYS A 148 -9.80 1.32 -9.75
N LEU A 149 -10.05 0.62 -8.66
CA LEU A 149 -10.86 -0.60 -8.65
C LEU A 149 -12.32 -0.33 -9.07
N THR A 150 -13.06 -1.39 -9.42
CA THR A 150 -14.51 -1.22 -9.69
C THR A 150 -15.26 -0.81 -8.43
N THR A 151 -16.50 -0.33 -8.57
CA THR A 151 -17.33 0.06 -7.44
C THR A 151 -17.57 -1.09 -6.45
N GLU A 152 -17.81 -2.32 -6.95
CA GLU A 152 -17.95 -3.49 -6.06
C GLU A 152 -16.65 -3.80 -5.33
N GLU A 153 -15.53 -3.81 -6.06
CA GLU A 153 -14.21 -4.08 -5.49
C GLU A 153 -13.84 -3.06 -4.42
N LYS A 154 -14.05 -1.76 -4.68
CA LYS A 154 -13.86 -0.68 -3.70
C LYS A 154 -14.61 -0.94 -2.41
N THR A 155 -15.88 -1.35 -2.51
CA THR A 155 -16.72 -1.64 -1.34
C THR A 155 -16.13 -2.78 -0.51
N ILE A 156 -15.60 -3.82 -1.17
CA ILE A 156 -14.94 -4.94 -0.49
C ILE A 156 -13.67 -4.47 0.23
N VAL A 157 -12.76 -3.79 -0.46
CA VAL A 157 -11.49 -3.37 0.17
C VAL A 157 -11.69 -2.31 1.24
N ALA A 158 -12.66 -1.41 1.09
CA ALA A 158 -13.05 -0.46 2.12
C ALA A 158 -13.48 -1.17 3.41
N GLY A 159 -14.30 -2.23 3.29
CA GLY A 159 -14.71 -3.05 4.42
C GLY A 159 -13.55 -3.82 5.07
N LEU A 160 -12.61 -4.35 4.28
CA LEU A 160 -11.42 -5.04 4.79
C LEU A 160 -10.47 -4.08 5.50
N LEU A 161 -10.27 -2.88 4.95
CA LEU A 161 -9.41 -1.85 5.51
C LEU A 161 -9.95 -1.37 6.86
N ALA A 162 -11.25 -1.08 6.94
CA ALA A 162 -11.90 -0.68 8.19
C ALA A 162 -11.72 -1.74 9.29
N LYS A 163 -12.01 -3.02 8.99
CA LYS A 163 -11.86 -4.13 9.93
C LYS A 163 -10.42 -4.30 10.44
N THR A 164 -9.44 -4.12 9.54
CA THR A 164 -8.02 -4.27 9.90
C THR A 164 -7.57 -3.18 10.86
N ILE A 165 -8.07 -1.95 10.68
CA ILE A 165 -7.67 -0.79 11.47
C ILE A 165 -8.40 -0.71 12.80
N GLU A 166 -9.65 -1.19 12.87
CA GLU A 166 -10.42 -1.30 14.11
C GLU A 166 -9.84 -2.33 15.10
N GLY A 167 -8.78 -3.06 14.72
CA GLY A 167 -8.17 -4.07 15.58
C GLY A 167 -9.04 -5.32 15.75
N GLY A 168 -9.91 -5.61 14.77
CA GLY A 168 -10.72 -6.82 14.77
C GLY A 168 -9.81 -8.04 14.82
N ASP A 169 -9.82 -8.74 15.95
CA ASP A 169 -9.14 -10.02 16.16
C ASP A 169 -9.40 -10.95 14.96
N ASN A 170 -8.30 -11.41 14.33
CA ASN A 170 -8.27 -12.61 13.50
C ASN A 170 -7.71 -13.75 14.34
#